data_AF-A0A0M3V6Q6-F1
#
_entry.id   AF-A0A0M3V6Q6-F1
#
_cell.length_a   1.000
_cell.length_b   1.000
_cell.length_c   1.000
_cell.angle_alpha   90.00
_cell.angle_beta   90.00
_cell.angle_gamma   90.00
#
_symmetry.space_group_name_H-M   'P 1'
#
loop_
_entity.id
_entity.type
_entity.pdbx_description
1 polymer ?
#
loop_
_entity_poly.entity_id
_entity_poly.type
_entity_poly.pdbx_seq_one_letter_code
_entity_poly.pdbx_strand_id
1 'polypeptide(L)'
;MKQDQWQILKQKLTDEADLSNIWVFYMDNFADHPEFTDLGEPVYNQYLDNVIRKTCQQMFGREINISDFFLIYIAKHHLFHGAFFVERRIGGVIYFEDIKVGLIAVSADYPPTDLVKYSRFSEVLQLPKPNRNDLN
;
A
#
# COMPACT_ATOMS: atom_id res chain seq x y z
N MET A 1 8.57 -17.81 -9.79
CA MET A 1 9.02 -16.55 -9.11
C MET A 1 10.23 -16.80 -8.21
N LYS A 2 11.27 -15.94 -8.25
CA LYS A 2 12.47 -16.13 -7.40
C LYS A 2 12.25 -15.46 -6.04
N GLN A 3 12.65 -16.12 -4.95
CA GLN A 3 12.54 -15.60 -3.58
C GLN A 3 13.14 -14.19 -3.41
N ASP A 4 14.09 -13.84 -4.27
CA ASP A 4 14.76 -12.55 -4.34
C ASP A 4 13.80 -11.38 -4.66
N GLN A 5 12.77 -11.58 -5.48
CA GLN A 5 11.88 -10.49 -5.92
C GLN A 5 11.10 -9.86 -4.77
N TRP A 6 10.69 -10.66 -3.78
CA TRP A 6 9.98 -10.18 -2.58
C TRP A 6 10.85 -9.27 -1.72
N GLN A 7 12.12 -9.65 -1.55
CA GLN A 7 13.07 -8.86 -0.78
C GLN A 7 13.40 -7.55 -1.50
N ILE A 8 13.50 -7.59 -2.83
CA ILE A 8 13.66 -6.39 -3.65
C ILE A 8 12.45 -5.46 -3.49
N LEU A 9 11.22 -5.98 -3.52
CA LEU A 9 10.02 -5.15 -3.34
C LEU A 9 9.99 -4.51 -1.94
N LYS A 10 10.31 -5.27 -0.88
CA LYS A 10 10.43 -4.74 0.49
C LYS A 10 11.47 -3.63 0.58
N GLN A 11 12.65 -3.88 0.02
CA GLN A 11 13.73 -2.89 0.02
C GLN A 11 13.33 -1.62 -0.74
N LYS A 12 12.71 -1.77 -1.91
CA LYS A 12 12.18 -0.64 -2.69
C LYS A 12 11.14 0.15 -1.90
N LEU A 13 10.21 -0.51 -1.22
CA LEU A 13 9.23 0.17 -0.37
C LEU A 13 9.89 1.04 0.71
N THR A 14 10.98 0.58 1.31
CA THR A 14 11.68 1.32 2.38
C THR A 14 12.57 2.43 1.84
N ASP A 15 13.38 2.14 0.82
CA ASP A 15 14.54 2.97 0.47
C ASP A 15 14.36 3.79 -0.81
N GLU A 16 13.47 3.37 -1.71
CA GLU A 16 13.29 4.05 -3.00
C GLU A 16 12.66 5.44 -2.79
N ALA A 17 13.22 6.45 -3.46
CA ALA A 17 12.73 7.82 -3.38
C ALA A 17 11.63 8.06 -4.42
N ASP A 18 11.78 7.48 -5.61
CA ASP A 18 10.79 7.57 -6.66
C ASP A 18 9.73 6.47 -6.50
N LEU A 19 8.56 6.87 -6.00
CA LEU A 19 7.48 5.93 -5.72
C LEU A 19 6.92 5.23 -6.97
N SER A 20 7.09 5.82 -8.15
CA SER A 20 6.66 5.20 -9.41
C SER A 20 7.50 3.95 -9.73
N ASN A 21 8.80 3.98 -9.43
CA ASN A 21 9.69 2.82 -9.62
C ASN A 21 9.30 1.62 -8.76
N ILE A 22 8.75 1.87 -7.57
CA ILE A 22 8.22 0.81 -6.70
C ILE A 22 6.98 0.18 -7.35
N TRP A 23 6.06 1.02 -7.83
CA TRP A 23 4.80 0.58 -8.42
C TRP A 23 5.00 -0.19 -9.73
N VAL A 24 5.86 0.32 -10.61
CA VAL A 24 6.22 -0.35 -11.87
C VAL A 24 6.87 -1.70 -11.59
N PHE A 25 7.82 -1.76 -10.66
CA PHE A 25 8.44 -3.02 -10.27
C PHE A 25 7.40 -4.03 -9.77
N TYR A 26 6.43 -3.58 -8.96
CA TYR A 26 5.34 -4.45 -8.50
C TYR A 26 4.46 -4.96 -9.65
N MET A 27 4.08 -4.09 -10.58
CA MET A 27 3.27 -4.46 -11.73
C MET A 27 3.96 -5.47 -12.64
N ASP A 28 5.23 -5.22 -12.99
CA ASP A 28 6.00 -6.08 -13.91
C ASP A 28 6.27 -7.48 -13.34
N ASN A 29 6.39 -7.60 -12.01
CA ASN A 29 6.85 -8.82 -11.36
C ASN A 29 5.77 -9.59 -10.60
N PHE A 30 4.62 -8.98 -10.28
CA PHE A 30 3.62 -9.58 -9.39
C PHE A 30 2.18 -9.47 -9.89
N ALA A 31 1.70 -8.25 -10.18
CA ALA A 31 0.26 -7.93 -10.22
C ALA A 31 -0.62 -8.86 -11.08
N ASP A 32 -0.09 -9.34 -12.22
CA ASP A 32 -0.84 -10.16 -13.18
C ASP A 32 -0.31 -11.60 -13.30
N HIS A 33 0.63 -12.02 -12.45
CA HIS A 33 1.21 -13.36 -12.52
C HIS A 33 0.33 -14.35 -11.73
N PRO A 34 -0.23 -15.41 -12.34
CA PRO A 34 -1.07 -16.38 -11.62
C PRO A 34 -0.36 -17.03 -10.43
N GLU A 35 0.96 -17.22 -10.54
CA GLU A 35 1.83 -17.67 -9.43
C GLU A 35 1.77 -16.77 -8.19
N PHE A 36 1.24 -15.55 -8.30
CA PHE A 36 1.09 -14.55 -7.25
C PHE A 36 -0.36 -14.45 -6.77
N THR A 37 -1.32 -14.31 -7.70
CA THR A 37 -2.74 -14.14 -7.36
C THR A 37 -3.33 -15.37 -6.67
N ASP A 38 -2.80 -16.56 -6.96
CA ASP A 38 -3.28 -17.82 -6.40
C ASP A 38 -2.68 -18.14 -5.01
N LEU A 39 -1.71 -17.35 -4.54
CA LEU A 39 -1.07 -17.55 -3.23
C LEU A 39 -1.78 -16.86 -2.08
N GLY A 40 -2.71 -15.97 -2.39
CA GLY A 40 -3.38 -15.13 -1.41
C GLY A 40 -4.86 -15.46 -1.27
N GLU A 41 -5.40 -15.08 -0.13
CA GLU A 41 -6.82 -15.22 0.16
C GLU A 41 -7.45 -13.83 0.28
N PRO A 42 -8.69 -13.62 -0.22
CA PRO A 42 -9.43 -12.39 0.04
C PRO A 42 -9.64 -12.17 1.54
N VAL A 43 -9.35 -10.95 2.01
CA VAL A 43 -9.48 -10.59 3.43
C VAL A 43 -10.04 -9.18 3.59
N TYR A 44 -10.56 -8.90 4.79
CA TYR A 44 -10.85 -7.54 5.23
C TYR A 44 -9.86 -7.10 6.30
N ASN A 45 -9.35 -5.88 6.19
CA ASN A 45 -8.45 -5.28 7.18
C ASN A 45 -8.88 -3.84 7.48
N GLN A 46 -9.42 -3.62 8.69
CA GLN A 46 -9.94 -2.32 9.11
C GLN A 46 -8.85 -1.24 9.19
N TYR A 47 -7.62 -1.61 9.57
CA TYR A 47 -6.50 -0.66 9.60
C TYR A 47 -6.20 -0.14 8.19
N LEU A 48 -6.07 -1.04 7.22
CA LEU A 48 -5.79 -0.66 5.83
C LEU A 48 -6.93 0.13 5.19
N ASP A 49 -8.20 -0.21 5.45
CA ASP A 49 -9.35 0.59 4.99
C ASP A 49 -9.24 2.05 5.50
N ASN A 50 -8.93 2.23 6.79
CA ASN A 50 -8.75 3.55 7.39
C ASN A 50 -7.53 4.30 6.81
N VAL A 51 -6.41 3.62 6.60
CA VAL A 51 -5.20 4.21 6.00
C VAL A 51 -5.48 4.68 4.58
N ILE A 52 -6.12 3.84 3.75
CA ILE A 52 -6.46 4.17 2.37
C ILE A 52 -7.37 5.39 2.32
N ARG A 53 -8.44 5.42 3.13
CA ARG A 53 -9.36 6.56 3.19
C ARG A 53 -8.62 7.86 3.55
N LYS A 54 -7.87 7.86 4.65
CA LYS A 54 -7.13 9.05 5.11
C LYS A 54 -6.08 9.51 4.10
N THR A 55 -5.32 8.56 3.54
CA THR A 55 -4.24 8.86 2.59
C THR A 55 -4.81 9.45 1.30
N CYS A 56 -5.88 8.86 0.78
CA CYS A 56 -6.51 9.37 -0.43
C CYS A 56 -7.19 10.73 -0.17
N GLN A 57 -7.80 10.96 1.00
CA GLN A 57 -8.30 12.29 1.39
C GLN A 57 -7.19 13.35 1.37
N GLN A 58 -6.02 13.04 1.93
CA GLN A 58 -4.85 13.92 1.90
C GLN A 58 -4.33 14.15 0.48
N MET A 59 -4.24 13.07 -0.32
CA MET A 59 -3.76 13.07 -1.70
C MET A 59 -4.60 13.92 -2.66
N PHE A 60 -5.92 14.00 -2.40
CA PHE A 60 -6.88 14.78 -3.19
C PHE A 60 -7.34 16.08 -2.50
N GLY A 61 -6.93 16.33 -1.26
CA GLY A 61 -7.22 17.55 -0.51
C GLY A 61 -8.68 17.75 -0.10
N ARG A 62 -9.48 16.69 -0.08
CA ARG A 62 -10.91 16.74 0.26
C ARG A 62 -11.43 15.39 0.74
N GLU A 63 -12.63 15.39 1.31
CA GLU A 63 -13.36 14.14 1.53
C GLU A 63 -13.64 13.42 0.21
N ILE A 64 -13.45 12.11 0.23
CA ILE A 64 -13.57 11.22 -0.91
C ILE A 64 -14.27 9.93 -0.49
N ASN A 65 -14.94 9.30 -1.45
CA ASN A 65 -15.54 7.99 -1.25
C ASN A 65 -14.62 6.89 -1.81
N ILE A 66 -14.36 5.87 -0.99
CA ILE A 66 -13.67 4.64 -1.39
C ILE A 66 -14.73 3.55 -1.61
N SER A 67 -14.74 2.93 -2.78
CA SER A 67 -15.61 1.81 -3.12
C SER A 67 -14.83 0.60 -3.60
N ASP A 68 -15.49 -0.56 -3.58
CA ASP A 68 -15.02 -1.84 -4.13
C ASP A 68 -13.59 -2.20 -3.69
N PHE A 69 -13.31 -1.97 -2.40
CA PHE A 69 -12.01 -2.32 -1.83
C PHE A 69 -11.90 -3.84 -1.75
N PHE A 70 -11.04 -4.39 -2.60
CA PHE A 70 -10.72 -5.81 -2.66
C PHE A 70 -9.28 -6.01 -2.24
N LEU A 71 -9.09 -6.69 -1.11
CA LEU A 71 -7.79 -6.90 -0.50
C LEU A 71 -7.50 -8.40 -0.43
N ILE A 72 -6.28 -8.76 -0.82
CA ILE A 72 -5.74 -10.11 -0.76
C ILE A 72 -4.58 -10.11 0.23
N TYR A 73 -4.49 -11.16 1.04
CA TYR A 73 -3.36 -11.42 1.94
C TYR A 73 -2.60 -12.67 1.56
N ILE A 74 -1.29 -12.52 1.40
CA ILE A 74 -0.34 -13.61 1.12
C ILE A 74 0.46 -13.87 2.39
N ALA A 75 0.00 -14.86 3.17
CA ALA A 75 0.51 -15.16 4.51
C ALA A 75 2.01 -15.46 4.53
N LYS A 76 2.51 -16.21 3.53
CA LYS A 76 3.94 -16.58 3.43
C LYS A 76 4.88 -15.37 3.37
N HIS A 77 4.40 -14.24 2.87
CA HIS A 77 5.20 -13.04 2.65
C HIS A 77 4.80 -11.87 3.54
N HIS A 78 3.80 -12.05 4.42
CA HIS A 78 3.21 -10.99 5.24
C HIS A 78 2.76 -9.79 4.38
N LEU A 79 2.23 -10.07 3.18
CA LEU A 79 1.88 -9.03 2.20
C LEU A 79 0.38 -8.91 2.07
N PHE A 80 -0.11 -7.69 2.23
CA PHE A 80 -1.42 -7.26 1.78
C PHE A 80 -1.28 -6.52 0.45
N HIS A 81 -2.11 -6.84 -0.53
CA HIS A 81 -2.22 -6.07 -1.75
C HIS A 81 -3.66 -6.05 -2.23
N GLY A 82 -4.04 -5.05 -3.02
CA GLY A 82 -5.43 -4.94 -3.44
C GLY A 82 -5.70 -3.78 -4.35
N ALA A 83 -6.92 -3.76 -4.87
CA ALA A 83 -7.46 -2.69 -5.69
C ALA A 83 -8.65 -2.04 -4.99
N PHE A 84 -8.88 -0.77 -5.32
CA PHE A 84 -10.03 -0.01 -4.83
C PHE A 84 -10.35 1.11 -5.83
N PHE A 85 -11.52 1.73 -5.68
CA PHE A 85 -11.86 2.95 -6.41
C PHE A 85 -11.93 4.17 -5.51
N VAL A 86 -11.39 5.29 -5.99
CA VAL A 86 -11.57 6.64 -5.41
C VAL A 86 -12.42 7.45 -6.36
N GLU A 87 -13.73 7.52 -6.11
CA GLU A 87 -14.68 8.22 -6.99
C GLU A 87 -14.50 7.85 -8.47
N ARG A 88 -14.50 6.55 -8.77
CA ARG A 88 -14.27 5.95 -10.11
C ARG A 88 -12.81 5.94 -10.60
N ARG A 89 -11.88 6.61 -9.93
CA ARG A 89 -10.44 6.48 -10.22
C ARG A 89 -9.95 5.14 -9.67
N ILE A 90 -9.24 4.36 -10.47
CA ILE A 90 -8.66 3.10 -10.00
C ILE A 90 -7.44 3.39 -9.13
N GLY A 91 -7.34 2.67 -8.02
CA GLY A 91 -6.19 2.69 -7.15
C GLY A 91 -5.81 1.29 -6.71
N GLY A 92 -4.60 1.16 -6.19
CA GLY A 92 -4.16 -0.06 -5.54
C GLY A 92 -3.19 0.21 -4.40
N VAL A 93 -3.05 -0.82 -3.59
CA VAL A 93 -2.26 -0.80 -2.35
C VAL A 93 -1.33 -2.00 -2.31
N ILE A 94 -0.13 -1.77 -1.76
CA ILE A 94 0.85 -2.78 -1.40
C ILE A 94 1.23 -2.49 0.06
N TYR A 95 1.20 -3.46 0.95
CA TYR A 95 1.57 -3.28 2.34
C TYR A 95 2.20 -4.54 2.94
N PHE A 96 3.44 -4.42 3.40
CA PHE A 96 4.09 -5.49 4.16
C PHE A 96 3.87 -5.29 5.65
N GLU A 97 3.22 -6.27 6.26
CA GLU A 97 2.90 -6.26 7.68
C GLU A 97 4.14 -6.45 8.56
N ASP A 98 5.18 -7.12 8.09
CA ASP A 98 6.39 -7.37 8.88
C ASP A 98 7.32 -6.15 8.97
N ILE A 99 7.42 -5.35 7.89
CA ILE A 99 8.16 -4.09 7.90
C ILE A 99 7.28 -2.86 8.15
N LYS A 100 5.96 -3.03 8.23
CA LYS A 100 4.97 -1.97 8.51
C LYS A 100 5.01 -0.80 7.53
N VAL A 101 5.35 -1.06 6.27
CA VAL A 101 5.45 -0.06 5.20
C VAL A 101 4.56 -0.46 4.02
N GLY A 102 3.90 0.53 3.43
CA GLY A 102 3.10 0.32 2.23
C GLY A 102 3.12 1.50 1.27
N LEU A 103 2.58 1.25 0.09
CA LEU A 103 2.43 2.20 -1.01
C LEU A 103 0.99 2.17 -1.50
N ILE A 104 0.44 3.36 -1.74
CA ILE A 104 -0.81 3.59 -2.44
C ILE A 104 -0.49 4.28 -3.77
N ALA A 105 -1.10 3.79 -4.84
CA ALA A 105 -1.08 4.42 -6.15
C ALA A 105 -2.52 4.61 -6.63
N VAL A 106 -2.88 5.81 -7.11
CA VAL A 106 -4.23 6.12 -7.61
C VAL A 106 -4.10 6.94 -8.88
N SER A 107 -4.85 6.59 -9.93
CA SER A 107 -4.98 7.46 -11.12
C SER A 107 -5.41 8.86 -10.69
N ALA A 108 -4.79 9.91 -11.23
CA ALA A 108 -5.12 11.27 -10.84
C ALA A 108 -6.51 11.69 -11.33
N ASP A 109 -6.89 11.21 -12.52
CA ASP A 109 -8.10 11.62 -13.24
C ASP A 109 -9.03 10.43 -13.54
N TYR A 110 -10.27 10.77 -13.87
CA TYR A 110 -11.24 9.86 -14.47
C TYR A 110 -11.93 10.57 -15.66
N PRO A 111 -11.92 10.01 -16.89
CA PRO A 111 -11.24 8.76 -17.27
C PRO A 111 -9.72 8.84 -17.03
N PRO A 112 -9.03 7.69 -16.81
CA PRO A 112 -7.62 7.69 -16.48
C PRO A 112 -6.77 8.36 -17.56
N THR A 113 -5.87 9.24 -17.13
CA THR A 113 -4.79 9.84 -17.93
C THR A 113 -3.47 9.14 -17.62
N ASP A 114 -2.35 9.70 -18.07
CA ASP A 114 -0.99 9.25 -17.76
C ASP A 114 -0.51 9.64 -16.35
N LEU A 115 -1.33 10.37 -15.58
CA LEU A 115 -0.97 10.85 -14.25
C LEU A 115 -1.44 9.89 -13.14
N VAL A 116 -0.50 9.54 -12.26
CA VAL A 116 -0.74 8.73 -11.07
C VAL A 116 -0.23 9.49 -9.84
N LYS A 117 -1.03 9.50 -8.77
CA LYS A 117 -0.63 10.00 -7.46
C LYS A 117 -0.18 8.84 -6.60
N TYR A 118 0.96 9.01 -5.94
CA TYR A 118 1.56 8.00 -5.07
C TYR A 118 1.65 8.51 -3.63
N SER A 119 1.53 7.60 -2.67
CA SER A 119 1.83 7.88 -1.27
C SER A 119 2.40 6.64 -0.59
N ARG A 120 3.60 6.79 -0.03
CA ARG A 120 4.15 5.81 0.90
C ARG A 120 3.65 6.10 2.31
N PHE A 121 3.29 5.06 3.04
CA PHE A 121 2.87 5.16 4.43
C PHE A 121 3.59 4.13 5.30
N SER A 122 3.73 4.43 6.59
CA SER A 122 4.30 3.53 7.57
C SER A 122 3.51 3.57 8.88
N GLU A 123 3.44 2.44 9.57
CA GLU A 123 2.92 2.41 10.94
C GLU A 123 4.01 2.95 11.88
N VAL A 124 3.79 4.13 12.46
CA VAL A 124 4.68 4.66 13.49
C VAL A 124 4.21 4.09 14.82
N LEU A 125 4.99 3.17 15.39
CA LEU A 125 4.84 2.81 16.80
C LEU A 125 5.07 4.07 17.64
N GLN A 126 4.01 4.63 18.22
CA GLN A 126 4.16 5.64 19.25
C GLN A 126 4.79 4.97 20.47
N LEU A 127 6.11 5.04 20.59
CA LEU A 127 6.76 4.79 21.87
C LEU A 127 6.17 5.79 22.88
N PRO A 128 5.78 5.34 24.08
CA PRO A 128 5.35 6.26 25.13
C PRO A 128 6.42 7.32 25.30
N LYS A 129 6.04 8.61 25.24
CA LYS A 129 6.98 9.68 25.57
C LYS A 129 7.51 9.42 26.98
N PRO A 130 8.84 9.40 27.22
CA PRO A 130 9.37 9.23 28.56
C PRO A 130 8.73 10.29 29.46
N ASN A 131 8.17 9.83 30.58
CA ASN A 131 7.50 10.73 31.50
C ASN A 131 8.60 11.59 32.15
N ARG A 132 8.38 12.90 32.30
CA ARG A 132 9.39 13.80 32.93
C ARG A 132 9.76 13.39 34.36
N ASN A 133 8.98 12.49 34.97
CA ASN A 133 9.19 11.95 36.30
C ASN A 133 10.17 10.76 36.35
N ASP A 134 10.61 10.23 35.21
CA ASP A 134 11.53 9.08 35.16
C ASP A 134 13.02 9.50 35.17
N LEU A 135 13.30 10.79 35.36
CA LEU A 135 14.65 11.38 35.38
C LEU A 135 15.11 11.83 36.78
N ASN A 136 14.45 11.37 37.85
CA ASN A 136 14.84 11.66 39.24
C ASN A 136 15.39 10.42 39.96
#